data_AF-A0A1Q7FKZ1-F1
#
_entry.id   AF-A0A1Q7FKZ1-F1
#
_cell.length_a   1.000
_cell.length_b   1.000
_cell.length_c   1.000
_cell.angle_alpha   90.00
_cell.angle_beta   90.00
_cell.angle_gamma   90.00
#
_symmetry.space_group_name_H-M   'P 1'
#
loop_
_entity.id
_entity.type
_entity.pdbx_description
1 polymer ?
#
loop_
_entity_poly.entity_id
_entity_poly.type
_entity_poly.pdbx_seq_one_letter_code
_entity_poly.pdbx_strand_id
1 'polypeptide(L)'
;MQPFPASGGKWQISTQGGFTPRWRGDGKELFFLSPDRQLMSADVNPAGATFEASSPKTLFQTQVDTANISNRYDVSRDGQRFLMSLPVENTVSLPITVITNWLVGIERKR
;
A
#
# COMPACT_ATOMS: atom_id res chain seq x y z
N MET A 1 -13.34 19.14 -10.67
CA MET A 1 -13.97 19.31 -11.99
C MET A 1 -14.09 17.96 -12.71
N GLN A 2 -15.10 17.78 -13.56
CA GLN A 2 -15.43 16.64 -14.46
C GLN A 2 -16.38 17.25 -15.54
N PRO A 3 -16.44 16.90 -16.86
CA PRO A 3 -16.01 15.70 -17.67
C PRO A 3 -14.88 15.86 -18.73
N PHE A 4 -14.24 14.78 -19.24
CA PHE A 4 -14.73 14.04 -20.43
C PHE A 4 -13.90 12.78 -20.80
N PRO A 5 -14.56 11.68 -21.21
CA PRO A 5 -15.97 11.45 -20.95
C PRO A 5 -16.16 11.23 -19.45
N ALA A 6 -17.04 12.03 -18.86
CA ALA A 6 -17.59 11.73 -17.54
C ALA A 6 -18.67 10.70 -17.77
N SER A 7 -18.35 9.47 -17.42
CA SER A 7 -19.30 8.37 -17.48
C SER A 7 -19.65 7.81 -16.09
N GLY A 8 -19.03 8.32 -15.01
CA GLY A 8 -19.13 7.73 -13.68
C GLY A 8 -19.54 8.70 -12.57
N GLY A 9 -20.40 8.23 -11.67
CA GLY A 9 -20.69 8.86 -10.39
C GLY A 9 -19.49 8.85 -9.43
N LYS A 10 -19.64 9.52 -8.29
CA LYS A 10 -18.66 9.49 -7.19
C LYS A 10 -19.31 8.86 -5.98
N TRP A 11 -18.64 7.87 -5.40
CA TRP A 11 -19.13 7.15 -4.23
C TRP A 11 -18.08 7.19 -3.13
N GLN A 12 -18.50 7.60 -1.94
CA GLN A 12 -17.65 7.62 -0.77
C GLN A 12 -17.56 6.21 -0.19
N ILE A 13 -16.34 5.67 -0.10
CA ILE A 13 -16.09 4.35 0.49
C ILE A 13 -15.89 4.45 2.00
N SER A 14 -15.15 5.46 2.47
CA SER A 14 -14.82 5.64 3.89
C SER A 14 -15.00 7.09 4.32
N THR A 15 -15.53 7.28 5.53
CA THR A 15 -15.61 8.58 6.21
C THR A 15 -14.42 8.84 7.13
N GLN A 16 -13.63 7.81 7.44
CA GLN A 16 -12.49 7.88 8.37
C GLN A 16 -11.14 7.98 7.63
N GLY A 17 -11.17 8.23 6.32
CA GLY A 17 -9.99 8.27 5.47
C GLY A 17 -9.59 6.89 4.92
N GLY A 18 -8.50 6.87 4.17
CA GLY A 18 -7.99 5.67 3.54
C GLY A 18 -6.85 5.97 2.56
N PHE A 19 -5.89 5.06 2.46
CA PHE A 19 -4.70 5.20 1.62
C PHE A 19 -4.50 3.96 0.75
N THR A 20 -3.81 4.16 -0.38
CA THR A 20 -3.31 3.08 -1.25
C THR A 20 -4.40 2.04 -1.60
N PRO A 21 -5.52 2.43 -2.23
CA PRO A 21 -6.59 1.50 -2.54
C PRO A 21 -6.17 0.44 -3.57
N ARG A 22 -6.66 -0.79 -3.40
CA ARG A 22 -6.44 -1.93 -4.29
C ARG A 22 -7.73 -2.69 -4.54
N TRP A 23 -8.09 -2.85 -5.80
CA TRP A 23 -9.21 -3.70 -6.20
C TRP A 23 -8.79 -5.17 -6.17
N ARG A 24 -9.68 -6.04 -5.69
CA ARG A 24 -9.59 -7.47 -5.97
C ARG A 24 -9.71 -7.71 -7.48
N GLY A 25 -9.10 -8.78 -7.98
CA GLY A 25 -9.01 -9.05 -9.41
C GLY A 25 -10.34 -9.26 -10.15
N ASP A 26 -11.44 -9.44 -9.42
CA ASP A 26 -12.81 -9.56 -9.93
C ASP A 26 -13.65 -8.28 -9.76
N GLY A 27 -13.07 -7.22 -9.17
CA GLY A 27 -13.74 -5.93 -8.95
C GLY A 27 -14.82 -5.92 -7.86
N LYS A 28 -14.98 -7.01 -7.10
CA LYS A 28 -16.05 -7.14 -6.08
C LYS A 28 -15.63 -6.73 -4.68
N GLU A 29 -14.39 -6.30 -4.49
CA GLU A 29 -13.89 -5.91 -3.17
C GLU A 29 -12.78 -4.88 -3.35
N LEU A 30 -12.78 -3.88 -2.48
CA LEU A 30 -11.78 -2.81 -2.42
C LEU A 30 -11.06 -2.86 -1.08
N PHE A 31 -9.74 -3.05 -1.12
CA PHE A 31 -8.87 -2.99 0.04
C PHE A 31 -8.22 -1.61 0.15
N PHE A 32 -7.99 -1.14 1.37
CA PHE A 32 -7.25 0.10 1.63
C PHE A 32 -6.68 0.12 3.05
N LEU A 33 -5.67 0.96 3.29
CA LEU A 33 -5.14 1.19 4.64
C LEU A 33 -5.84 2.36 5.31
N SER A 34 -6.30 2.19 6.55
CA SER A 34 -6.81 3.27 7.37
C SER A 34 -5.68 4.11 8.00
N PRO A 35 -5.96 5.32 8.53
CA PRO A 35 -4.96 6.14 9.21
C PRO A 35 -4.28 5.48 10.41
N ASP A 36 -4.98 4.59 11.12
CA ASP A 36 -4.48 3.79 12.25
C ASP A 36 -3.75 2.50 11.81
N ARG A 37 -3.39 2.39 10.53
CA ARG A 37 -2.61 1.30 9.93
C ARG A 37 -3.33 -0.05 9.91
N GLN A 38 -4.65 -0.05 9.88
CA GLN A 38 -5.43 -1.26 9.67
C GLN A 38 -5.67 -1.49 8.18
N LEU A 39 -5.60 -2.74 7.74
CA LEU A 39 -6.10 -3.11 6.43
C LEU A 39 -7.62 -3.23 6.51
N MET A 40 -8.30 -2.48 5.66
CA MET A 40 -9.75 -2.40 5.56
C MET A 40 -10.21 -3.01 4.24
N SER A 41 -11.43 -3.53 4.21
CA SER A 41 -12.10 -4.02 3.00
C SER A 41 -13.53 -3.48 2.91
N ALA A 42 -13.96 -3.10 1.71
CA ALA A 42 -15.36 -2.87 1.39
C ALA A 42 -15.78 -3.79 0.24
N ASP A 43 -16.88 -4.52 0.43
CA ASP A 43 -17.48 -5.34 -0.61
C ASP A 43 -18.17 -4.42 -1.62
N VAL A 44 -18.06 -4.72 -2.91
CA VAL A 44 -18.63 -3.93 -4.00
C VAL A 44 -19.50 -4.84 -4.85
N ASN A 45 -20.69 -4.35 -5.19
CA ASN A 45 -21.62 -5.05 -6.08
C ASN A 45 -21.49 -4.53 -7.51
N PRO A 46 -20.73 -5.20 -8.40
CA PRO A 46 -20.57 -4.74 -9.78
C PRO A 46 -21.78 -5.03 -10.68
N ALA A 47 -22.77 -5.81 -10.20
CA ALA A 47 -23.92 -6.23 -11.00
C ALA A 47 -25.15 -5.32 -10.85
N GLY A 48 -25.10 -4.34 -9.94
CA GLY A 48 -26.17 -3.37 -9.73
C GLY A 48 -26.28 -2.34 -10.85
N ALA A 49 -27.49 -1.78 -11.05
CA ALA A 49 -27.69 -0.63 -11.94
C ALA A 49 -26.94 0.63 -11.48
N THR A 50 -26.57 0.67 -10.19
CA THR A 50 -25.76 1.70 -9.55
C THR A 50 -24.60 1.07 -8.80
N PHE A 51 -23.48 1.78 -8.70
CA PHE A 51 -22.37 1.35 -7.87
C PHE A 51 -22.78 1.37 -6.40
N GLU A 52 -22.55 0.25 -5.72
CA GLU A 52 -22.83 0.07 -4.29
C GLU A 52 -21.60 -0.56 -3.63
N ALA A 53 -21.21 0.01 -2.49
CA ALA A 53 -20.14 -0.51 -1.65
C ALA A 53 -20.66 -0.68 -0.21
N SER A 54 -20.23 -1.74 0.47
CA SER A 54 -20.52 -1.94 1.88
C SER A 54 -19.79 -0.93 2.75
N SER A 55 -20.23 -0.77 4.00
CA SER A 55 -19.41 -0.14 5.03
C SER A 55 -18.07 -0.90 5.14
N PRO A 56 -16.92 -0.20 5.20
CA PRO A 56 -15.63 -0.85 5.37
C PRO A 56 -15.55 -1.64 6.68
N LYS A 57 -14.96 -2.83 6.62
CA LYS A 57 -14.64 -3.69 7.77
C LYS A 57 -13.13 -3.83 7.90
N THR A 58 -12.65 -3.89 9.14
CA THR A 58 -11.24 -4.19 9.42
C THR A 58 -10.96 -5.66 9.11
N LEU A 59 -9.90 -5.92 8.35
CA LEU A 59 -9.37 -7.26 8.15
C LEU A 59 -8.34 -7.62 9.23
N PHE A 60 -7.32 -6.78 9.39
CA PHE A 60 -6.28 -6.97 10.41
C PHE A 60 -5.41 -5.72 10.57
N GLN A 61 -4.70 -5.63 11.70
CA GLN A 61 -3.71 -4.59 11.97
C GLN A 61 -2.43 -4.83 11.15
N THR A 62 -1.87 -3.76 10.58
CA THR A 62 -0.58 -3.79 9.89
C THR A 62 0.46 -2.94 10.62
N GLN A 63 1.74 -3.13 10.27
CA GLN A 63 2.83 -2.23 10.68
C GLN A 63 3.28 -1.33 9.52
N VAL A 64 2.48 -1.24 8.46
CA VAL A 64 2.78 -0.40 7.31
C VAL A 64 2.79 1.06 7.74
N ASP A 65 3.85 1.77 7.39
CA ASP A 65 3.93 3.21 7.59
C ASP A 65 3.00 3.95 6.61
N THR A 66 1.98 4.62 7.15
CA THR A 66 0.99 5.40 6.41
C THR A 66 1.41 6.84 6.16
N ALA A 67 2.54 7.30 6.73
CA ALA A 67 3.06 8.65 6.50
C ALA A 67 3.55 8.86 5.06
N ASN A 68 3.89 7.77 4.35
CA ASN A 68 4.30 7.82 2.96
C ASN A 68 3.31 7.06 2.07
N ILE A 69 2.58 7.82 1.23
CA ILE A 69 1.54 7.38 0.28
C ILE A 69 2.06 6.52 -0.90
N SER A 70 3.31 6.07 -0.86
CA SER A 70 3.85 5.09 -1.81
C SER A 70 3.08 3.74 -1.79
N ASN A 71 3.26 2.91 -2.81
CA ASN A 71 2.68 1.57 -2.88
C ASN A 71 3.31 0.66 -1.80
N ARG A 72 2.77 0.71 -0.58
CA ARG A 72 3.27 -0.05 0.57
C ARG A 72 2.75 -1.48 0.66
N TYR A 73 1.69 -1.79 -0.08
CA TYR A 73 1.20 -3.16 -0.19
C TYR A 73 0.60 -3.44 -1.58
N ASP A 74 0.45 -4.72 -1.86
CA ASP A 74 -0.35 -5.23 -2.96
C ASP A 74 -1.11 -6.51 -2.55
N VAL A 75 -2.11 -6.87 -3.33
CA VAL A 75 -3.00 -8.01 -3.06
C VAL A 75 -3.00 -8.97 -4.25
N SER A 76 -3.04 -10.27 -3.97
CA SER A 76 -3.20 -11.29 -5.00
C SER A 76 -4.52 -11.14 -5.74
N ARG A 77 -4.59 -11.65 -6.97
CA ARG A 77 -5.79 -11.57 -7.83
C ARG A 77 -7.07 -12.07 -7.13
N ASP A 78 -6.95 -13.10 -6.30
CA ASP A 78 -8.05 -13.70 -5.54
C ASP A 78 -8.35 -13.03 -4.19
N GLY A 79 -7.58 -12.03 -3.77
CA GLY A 79 -7.79 -11.32 -2.51
C GLY A 79 -7.28 -12.04 -1.26
N GLN A 80 -6.66 -13.22 -1.40
CA GLN A 80 -6.32 -14.07 -0.25
C GLN A 80 -4.90 -13.89 0.29
N ARG A 81 -4.02 -13.21 -0.46
CA ARG A 81 -2.63 -12.97 -0.05
C ARG A 81 -2.28 -11.50 -0.21
N PHE A 82 -1.54 -10.98 0.76
CA PHE A 82 -1.10 -9.60 0.78
C PHE A 82 0.42 -9.55 0.88
N LEU A 83 1.05 -8.75 0.03
CA LEU A 83 2.47 -8.43 0.11
C LEU A 83 2.59 -7.04 0.72
N MET A 84 3.37 -6.89 1.80
CA MET A 84 3.50 -5.62 2.51
C MET A 84 4.96 -5.26 2.75
N SER A 85 5.31 -4.00 2.46
CA SER A 85 6.60 -3.41 2.81
C SER A 85 6.54 -2.91 4.25
N LEU A 86 7.12 -3.68 5.16
CA LEU A 86 7.20 -3.33 6.57
C LEU A 86 8.48 -2.55 6.86
N PRO A 87 8.46 -1.62 7.83
CA PRO A 87 9.69 -1.02 8.33
C PRO A 87 10.59 -2.12 8.89
N VAL A 88 11.88 -2.07 8.55
CA VAL A 88 12.88 -2.90 9.22
C VAL A 88 13.02 -2.34 10.63
N GLU A 89 12.71 -3.15 11.66
CA GLU A 89 13.02 -2.79 13.05
C GLU A 89 14.50 -2.43 13.14
N ASN A 90 14.79 -1.20 13.56
CA ASN A 90 16.12 -0.60 13.70
C ASN A 90 17.26 -1.62 13.68
N THR A 91 17.72 -1.98 12.48
CA THR A 91 19.11 -2.41 12.34
C THR A 91 19.88 -1.17 12.70
N VAL A 92 20.55 -1.21 13.86
CA VAL A 92 21.60 -0.25 14.25
C VAL A 92 22.28 0.17 12.95
N SER A 93 22.17 1.45 12.59
CA SER A 93 22.76 1.94 11.35
C SER A 93 24.23 1.59 11.41
N LEU A 94 24.64 0.51 10.73
CA LEU A 94 26.01 0.08 10.76
C LEU A 94 26.80 1.19 10.07
N PRO A 95 27.84 1.72 10.70
CA PRO A 95 28.60 2.81 10.12
C PRO A 95 29.11 2.36 8.74
N ILE A 96 28.72 3.08 7.70
CA ILE A 96 29.27 2.87 6.36
C ILE A 96 30.68 3.44 6.37
N THR A 97 31.70 2.57 6.32
CA THR A 97 33.08 3.01 6.10
C THR A 97 33.31 3.28 4.62
N VAL A 98 33.50 4.54 4.26
CA VAL A 98 33.92 4.94 2.91
C VAL A 98 35.44 5.08 2.91
N ILE A 99 36.12 4.19 2.18
CA ILE A 99 37.57 4.33 1.93
C ILE A 99 37.73 5.18 0.68
N THR A 100 38.19 6.42 0.86
CA THR A 100 38.65 7.24 -0.24
C THR A 100 40.14 6.96 -0.49
N ASN A 101 40.59 7.16 -1.74
CA ASN A 101 42.00 6.98 -2.12
C ASN A 101 42.58 5.56 -1.90
N TRP A 102 41.78 4.52 -2.15
CA TRP A 102 42.13 3.12 -1.90
C TRP A 102 43.41 2.63 -2.64
N LEU A 103 43.77 3.26 -3.76
CA LEU A 103 44.99 2.93 -4.52
C LEU A 103 46.28 3.18 -3.72
N VAL A 104 46.29 4.14 -2.78
CA VAL A 104 47.47 4.44 -1.96
C VAL A 104 47.69 3.39 -0.87
N GLY A 105 46.65 2.65 -0.47
CA GLY A 105 46.72 1.63 0.57
C GLY A 105 47.09 0.22 0.09
N ILE A 106 47.33 0.02 -1.21
CA ILE A 106 47.74 -1.29 -1.74
C ILE A 106 49.27 -1.42 -1.60
N GLU A 107 49.70 -2.05 -0.51
CA GLU A 107 51.06 -2.56 -0.39
C GLU A 107 51.23 -3.76 -1.33
N ARG A 108 52.03 -3.57 -2.38
CA ARG A 108 52.39 -4.63 -3.31
C ARG A 108 53.38 -5.57 -2.63
N LYS A 109 52.90 -6.73 -2.15
CA LYS A 109 53.79 -7.80 -1.66
C LYS A 109 54.81 -8.16 -2.76
N ARG A 110 56.09 -8.00 -2.44
CA ARG A 110 57.22 -8.55 -3.21
C ARG A 110 57.49 -9.98 -2.77
#